data_AF-J3D3E8-F1
#
_entry.id   AF-J3D3E8-F1
#
_cell.length_a   1.000
_cell.length_b   1.000
_cell.length_c   1.000
_cell.angle_alpha   90.00
_cell.angle_beta   90.00
_cell.angle_gamma   90.00
#
_symmetry.space_group_name_H-M   'P 1'
#
loop_
_entity.id
_entity.type
_entity.pdbx_description
1 polymer ?
#
loop_
_entity_poly.entity_id
_entity_poly.type
_entity_poly.pdbx_seq_one_letter_code
_entity_poly.pdbx_strand_id
1 'polypeptide(L)'
;MIPPLPQEVVAYVRRVFRACDKELSRRIARVPNVHETALDMALIDQLAAFSSPALVAPNWTVRIDTHFLGGRRHFHSWEVADIGLLVFVRIGGRVCAKKVALLQSKRLFPLGGDTVASDSIDDYHIGFGRLFPSDEITVALSSPTTFRFSPSSKYKSLQAGGHQASAIAEFERTRNIPVHYLFYNPWAVPFEVQTPMASKPKLIGAGNAGTRVVPAALVAQKMVGKSPTFTPSFQDMQGLAGRNRHMAGWCLDYFVADLVLGCKEGKIIDTEDQNTMRSLFSERSGPISAAIAIGIEGANG
;
A
#
# COMPACT_ATOMS: atom_id res chain seq x y z
N MET A 1 -25.05 0.56 0.39
CA MET A 1 -24.31 0.27 -0.86
C MET A 1 -23.93 1.60 -1.52
N ILE A 2 -22.82 1.67 -2.26
CA ILE A 2 -22.51 2.87 -3.07
C ILE A 2 -23.50 2.92 -4.25
N PRO A 3 -24.10 4.09 -4.58
CA PRO A 3 -24.97 4.20 -5.75
C PRO A 3 -24.18 3.95 -7.05
N PRO A 4 -24.83 3.56 -8.16
CA PRO A 4 -24.16 3.38 -9.43
C PRO A 4 -23.39 4.64 -9.84
N LEU A 5 -22.10 4.48 -10.15
CA LEU A 5 -21.22 5.55 -10.59
C LEU A 5 -21.04 5.48 -12.12
N PRO A 6 -20.91 6.62 -12.83
CA PRO A 6 -20.53 6.63 -14.23
C PRO A 6 -19.20 5.92 -14.48
N GLN A 7 -19.07 5.29 -15.64
CA GLN A 7 -17.87 4.54 -15.99
C GLN A 7 -16.63 5.45 -16.07
N GLU A 8 -16.81 6.71 -16.42
CA GLU A 8 -15.79 7.75 -16.49
C GLU A 8 -15.20 8.06 -15.12
N VAL A 9 -16.04 8.08 -14.06
CA VAL A 9 -15.59 8.23 -12.67
C VAL A 9 -14.69 7.07 -12.28
N VAL A 10 -15.14 5.84 -12.54
CA VAL A 10 -14.39 4.62 -12.24
C VAL A 10 -13.08 4.59 -13.04
N ALA A 11 -13.11 4.97 -14.32
CA ALA A 11 -11.95 5.03 -15.19
C ALA A 11 -10.94 6.10 -14.75
N TYR A 12 -11.41 7.27 -14.27
CA TYR A 12 -10.57 8.31 -13.70
C TYR A 12 -9.80 7.79 -12.49
N VAL A 13 -10.51 7.21 -11.52
CA VAL A 13 -9.90 6.66 -10.29
C VAL A 13 -8.89 5.57 -10.65
N ARG A 14 -9.26 4.64 -11.55
CA ARG A 14 -8.35 3.60 -12.04
C ARG A 14 -7.06 4.19 -12.63
N ARG A 15 -7.17 5.22 -13.47
CA ARG A 15 -6.01 5.88 -14.08
C ARG A 15 -5.08 6.51 -13.03
N VAL A 16 -5.63 7.18 -12.02
CA VAL A 16 -4.86 7.81 -10.94
C VAL A 16 -4.04 6.76 -10.18
N PHE A 17 -4.68 5.70 -9.69
CA PHE A 17 -3.98 4.66 -8.93
C PHE A 17 -3.00 3.86 -9.81
N ARG A 18 -3.27 3.72 -11.11
CA ARG A 18 -2.33 3.10 -12.05
C ARG A 18 -1.09 3.96 -12.28
N ALA A 19 -1.21 5.29 -12.24
CA ALA A 19 -0.06 6.18 -12.28
C ALA A 19 0.79 6.04 -11.01
N CYS A 20 0.15 5.89 -9.85
CA CYS A 20 0.82 5.66 -8.56
C CYS A 20 1.60 4.33 -8.54
N ASP A 21 0.96 3.23 -8.97
CA ASP A 21 1.59 1.91 -9.10
C ASP A 21 2.87 1.96 -9.97
N LYS A 22 2.81 2.64 -11.11
CA LYS A 22 3.97 2.85 -11.98
C LYS A 22 5.06 3.66 -11.28
N GLU A 23 4.73 4.72 -10.57
CA GLU A 23 5.75 5.54 -9.92
C GLU A 23 6.44 4.81 -8.75
N LEU A 24 5.67 4.12 -7.90
CA LEU A 24 6.21 3.29 -6.83
C LEU A 24 7.14 2.21 -7.39
N SER A 25 6.74 1.56 -8.48
CA SER A 25 7.57 0.58 -9.17
C SER A 25 8.88 1.18 -9.70
N ARG A 26 8.86 2.43 -10.20
CA ARG A 26 10.09 3.14 -10.62
C ARG A 26 10.98 3.49 -9.43
N ARG A 27 10.40 3.87 -8.29
CA ARG A 27 11.16 4.16 -7.06
C ARG A 27 11.89 2.92 -6.57
N ILE A 28 11.22 1.77 -6.52
CA ILE A 28 11.86 0.48 -6.18
C ILE A 28 12.97 0.14 -7.18
N ALA A 29 12.74 0.36 -8.48
CA ALA A 29 13.77 0.09 -9.48
C ALA A 29 15.01 0.99 -9.35
N ARG A 30 14.87 2.21 -8.80
CA ARG A 30 15.99 3.14 -8.54
C ARG A 30 16.68 2.88 -7.20
N VAL A 31 15.90 2.50 -6.18
CA VAL A 31 16.36 2.26 -4.82
C VAL A 31 15.81 0.90 -4.37
N PRO A 32 16.43 -0.22 -4.77
CA PRO A 32 15.90 -1.57 -4.51
C PRO A 32 15.73 -1.92 -3.04
N ASN A 33 16.53 -1.30 -2.17
CA ASN A 33 16.49 -1.47 -0.72
C ASN A 33 15.60 -0.44 0.00
N VAL A 34 14.81 0.36 -0.73
CA VAL A 34 13.94 1.41 -0.16
C VAL A 34 13.07 0.89 0.98
N HIS A 35 12.89 1.71 2.00
CA HIS A 35 12.08 1.39 3.18
C HIS A 35 10.59 1.40 2.86
N GLU A 36 9.84 0.57 3.60
CA GLU A 36 8.38 0.42 3.48
C GLU A 36 7.67 1.76 3.70
N THR A 37 8.01 2.45 4.79
CA THR A 37 7.48 3.78 5.12
C THR A 37 7.77 4.84 4.05
N ALA A 38 8.91 4.75 3.37
CA ALA A 38 9.24 5.65 2.25
C ALA A 38 8.38 5.38 1.01
N LEU A 39 7.92 4.14 0.82
CA LEU A 39 6.98 3.78 -0.24
C LEU A 39 5.56 4.23 0.10
N ASP A 40 5.13 4.15 1.35
CA ASP A 40 3.85 4.71 1.79
C ASP A 40 3.82 6.22 1.58
N MET A 41 4.86 6.93 2.03
CA MET A 41 5.00 8.36 1.79
C MET A 41 5.01 8.69 0.30
N ALA A 42 5.69 7.89 -0.53
CA ALA A 42 5.70 8.06 -1.97
C ALA A 42 4.31 7.86 -2.62
N LEU A 43 3.50 6.94 -2.11
CA LEU A 43 2.12 6.75 -2.57
C LEU A 43 1.27 7.98 -2.25
N ILE A 44 1.36 8.47 -1.01
CA ILE A 44 0.63 9.66 -0.55
C ILE A 44 1.04 10.91 -1.33
N ASP A 45 2.33 11.12 -1.54
CA ASP A 45 2.92 12.20 -2.35
C ASP A 45 2.43 12.13 -3.80
N GLN A 46 2.48 10.96 -4.42
CA GLN A 46 2.05 10.78 -5.81
C GLN A 46 0.54 10.99 -5.99
N LEU A 47 -0.27 10.64 -4.99
CA LEU A 47 -1.71 10.90 -4.98
C LEU A 47 -2.04 12.38 -4.74
N ALA A 48 -1.22 13.10 -3.96
CA ALA A 48 -1.41 14.53 -3.71
C ALA A 48 -1.34 15.36 -5.01
N ALA A 49 -0.60 14.89 -6.03
CA ALA A 49 -0.59 15.48 -7.37
C ALA A 49 -1.97 15.46 -8.08
N PHE A 50 -2.93 14.68 -7.58
CA PHE A 50 -4.31 14.58 -8.09
C PHE A 50 -5.35 15.17 -7.13
N SER A 51 -4.92 16.02 -6.18
CA SER A 51 -5.80 16.57 -5.12
C SER A 51 -6.76 17.66 -5.59
N SER A 52 -6.46 18.33 -6.69
CA SER A 52 -7.40 19.28 -7.29
C SER A 52 -8.67 18.53 -7.74
N PRO A 53 -9.88 19.06 -7.44
CA PRO A 53 -11.12 18.50 -7.99
C PRO A 53 -11.06 18.42 -9.52
N ALA A 54 -11.41 17.26 -10.06
CA ALA A 54 -11.45 17.01 -11.48
C ALA A 54 -12.90 16.78 -11.93
N LEU A 55 -13.35 17.53 -12.93
CA LEU A 55 -14.57 17.22 -13.65
C LEU A 55 -14.30 16.02 -14.57
N VAL A 56 -14.95 14.88 -14.31
CA VAL A 56 -14.64 13.61 -15.00
C VAL A 56 -15.74 13.16 -15.95
N ALA A 57 -16.96 13.61 -15.73
CA ALA A 57 -18.12 13.46 -16.62
C ALA A 57 -19.05 14.66 -16.45
N PRO A 58 -20.07 14.85 -17.32
CA PRO A 58 -21.05 15.92 -17.13
C PRO A 58 -21.67 15.85 -15.73
N ASN A 59 -21.52 16.91 -14.95
CA ASN A 59 -22.00 17.02 -13.56
C ASN A 59 -21.38 16.04 -12.55
N TRP A 60 -20.25 15.38 -12.88
CA TRP A 60 -19.53 14.51 -11.96
C TRP A 60 -18.12 14.99 -11.70
N THR A 61 -17.82 15.25 -10.43
CA THR A 61 -16.51 15.70 -9.95
C THR A 61 -15.90 14.65 -9.03
N VAL A 62 -14.60 14.41 -9.18
CA VAL A 62 -13.82 13.55 -8.29
C VAL A 62 -12.71 14.36 -7.66
N ARG A 63 -12.54 14.22 -6.35
CA ARG A 63 -11.45 14.79 -5.57
C ARG A 63 -10.77 13.68 -4.78
N ILE A 64 -9.43 13.70 -4.75
CA ILE A 64 -8.64 12.71 -3.99
C ILE A 64 -7.77 13.48 -3.01
N ASP A 65 -8.16 13.47 -1.74
CA ASP A 65 -7.36 14.07 -0.68
C ASP A 65 -6.45 13.02 -0.05
N THR A 66 -5.25 13.42 0.34
CA THR A 66 -4.36 12.59 1.14
C THR A 66 -3.99 13.30 2.43
N HIS A 67 -3.77 12.51 3.47
CA HIS A 67 -3.31 13.01 4.75
C HIS A 67 -2.29 12.05 5.35
N PHE A 68 -1.18 12.60 5.82
CA PHE A 68 -0.16 11.85 6.54
C PHE A 68 -0.25 12.21 8.01
N LEU A 69 -0.61 11.24 8.86
CA LEU A 69 -0.83 11.46 10.29
C LEU A 69 0.49 11.49 11.08
N GLY A 70 1.60 11.13 10.42
CA GLY A 70 2.91 10.95 11.03
C GLY A 70 3.04 9.57 11.63
N GLY A 71 4.07 8.81 11.24
CA GLY A 71 4.36 7.48 11.78
C GLY A 71 4.73 7.57 13.26
N ARG A 72 3.74 7.50 14.15
CA ARG A 72 3.97 7.35 15.58
C ARG A 72 4.05 5.86 15.89
N ARG A 73 5.27 5.34 15.96
CA ARG A 73 5.51 4.15 16.79
C ARG A 73 5.24 4.56 18.24
N HIS A 74 4.37 3.79 18.91
CA HIS A 74 4.11 3.75 20.35
C HIS A 74 2.98 4.64 20.91
N PHE A 75 1.85 4.00 21.25
CA PHE A 75 1.41 3.77 22.64
C PHE A 75 0.49 2.53 22.70
N HIS A 76 1.03 1.40 23.15
CA HIS A 76 0.36 0.14 23.55
C HIS A 76 -0.63 -0.60 22.60
N SER A 77 -0.97 -0.09 21.42
CA SER A 77 -1.76 -0.82 20.42
C SER A 77 -0.99 -0.96 19.10
N TRP A 78 -0.92 -2.18 18.58
CA TRP A 78 -0.28 -2.48 17.29
C TRP A 78 -1.03 -1.81 16.13
N GLU A 79 -0.28 -1.35 15.13
CA GLU A 79 -0.81 -0.76 13.89
C GLU A 79 -1.49 -1.85 13.05
N VAL A 80 -2.81 -1.74 12.90
CA VAL A 80 -3.64 -2.69 12.16
C VAL A 80 -3.48 -2.47 10.66
N ALA A 81 -3.31 -1.22 10.22
CA ALA A 81 -3.14 -0.85 8.82
C ALA A 81 -2.29 0.41 8.73
N ASP A 82 -1.49 0.55 7.67
CA ASP A 82 -0.65 1.75 7.51
C ASP A 82 -1.42 2.85 6.79
N ILE A 83 -2.37 2.48 5.93
CA ILE A 83 -3.14 3.38 5.08
C ILE A 83 -4.64 3.06 5.16
N GLY A 84 -5.44 4.06 5.55
CA GLY A 84 -6.89 4.00 5.42
C GLY A 84 -7.39 4.61 4.12
N LEU A 85 -8.27 3.91 3.39
CA LEU A 85 -8.92 4.40 2.18
C LEU A 85 -10.39 4.69 2.46
N LEU A 86 -10.79 5.94 2.29
CA LEU A 86 -12.15 6.43 2.46
C LEU A 86 -12.77 6.77 1.11
N VAL A 87 -14.03 6.42 0.93
CA VAL A 87 -14.83 6.84 -0.24
C VAL A 87 -16.08 7.54 0.27
N PHE A 88 -16.30 8.75 -0.24
CA PHE A 88 -17.50 9.55 0.03
C PHE A 88 -18.21 9.81 -1.28
N VAL A 89 -19.48 9.41 -1.38
CA VAL A 89 -20.31 9.74 -2.54
C VAL A 89 -21.36 10.74 -2.13
N ARG A 90 -21.39 11.88 -2.82
CA ARG A 90 -22.37 12.95 -2.65
C ARG A 90 -23.21 13.09 -3.91
N ILE A 91 -24.52 13.17 -3.76
CA ILE A 91 -25.45 13.46 -4.86
C ILE A 91 -26.34 14.62 -4.42
N GLY A 92 -26.38 15.69 -5.23
CA GLY A 92 -27.16 16.90 -4.90
C GLY A 92 -26.77 17.52 -3.56
N GLY A 93 -25.48 17.51 -3.22
CA GLY A 93 -24.95 18.05 -1.97
C GLY A 93 -25.15 17.17 -0.72
N ARG A 94 -25.80 16.00 -0.84
CA ARG A 94 -26.03 15.08 0.29
C ARG A 94 -25.07 13.89 0.24
N VAL A 95 -24.51 13.48 1.37
CA VAL A 95 -23.70 12.26 1.45
C VAL A 95 -24.61 11.03 1.35
N CYS A 96 -24.52 10.31 0.23
CA CYS A 96 -25.31 9.12 -0.05
C CYS A 96 -24.62 7.83 0.39
N ALA A 97 -23.29 7.81 0.40
CA ALA A 97 -22.53 6.65 0.84
C ALA A 97 -21.18 7.06 1.45
N LYS A 98 -20.76 6.30 2.46
CA LYS A 98 -19.43 6.33 3.05
C LYS A 98 -18.89 4.91 3.04
N LYS A 99 -17.63 4.73 2.65
CA LYS A 99 -16.99 3.42 2.61
C LYS A 99 -15.56 3.50 3.08
N VAL A 100 -15.09 2.43 3.72
CA VAL A 100 -13.70 2.30 4.15
C VAL A 100 -13.08 1.00 3.65
N ALA A 101 -11.81 1.03 3.33
CA ALA A 101 -10.93 -0.14 3.22
C ALA A 101 -9.61 0.18 3.92
N LEU A 102 -8.95 -0.83 4.48
CA LEU A 102 -7.71 -0.66 5.23
C LEU A 102 -6.57 -1.44 4.56
N LEU A 103 -5.41 -0.80 4.44
CA LEU A 103 -4.24 -1.33 3.76
C LEU A 103 -3.06 -1.38 4.74
N GLN A 104 -2.54 -2.58 5.01
CA GLN A 104 -1.31 -2.82 5.76
C GLN A 104 -0.18 -3.09 4.75
N SER A 105 0.81 -2.22 4.67
CA SER A 105 1.81 -2.28 3.62
C SER A 105 2.91 -3.29 3.93
N LYS A 106 3.47 -3.91 2.89
CA LYS A 106 4.65 -4.78 2.99
C LYS A 106 5.52 -4.61 1.75
N ARG A 107 6.84 -4.52 1.90
CA ARG A 107 7.76 -4.49 0.74
C ARG A 107 8.40 -5.84 0.45
N LEU A 108 8.60 -6.12 -0.84
CA LEU A 108 9.44 -7.24 -1.28
C LEU A 108 10.91 -6.88 -1.09
N PHE A 109 11.71 -7.79 -0.53
CA PHE A 109 13.14 -7.58 -0.34
C PHE A 109 13.93 -8.19 -1.49
N PRO A 110 14.89 -7.46 -2.08
CA PRO A 110 15.78 -8.03 -3.09
C PRO A 110 16.69 -9.11 -2.47
N LEU A 111 17.13 -10.02 -3.33
CA LEU A 111 18.27 -10.90 -3.13
C LEU A 111 19.56 -10.17 -3.52
N GLY A 112 20.64 -10.44 -2.79
CA GLY A 112 21.88 -9.68 -2.91
C GLY A 112 21.76 -8.27 -2.35
N GLY A 113 22.85 -7.51 -2.41
CA GLY A 113 22.91 -6.18 -1.80
C GLY A 113 23.15 -6.18 -0.29
N ASP A 114 23.59 -7.30 0.28
CA ASP A 114 23.99 -7.40 1.69
C ASP A 114 25.21 -6.50 2.03
N THR A 115 25.90 -5.99 1.01
CA THR A 115 26.94 -4.96 1.13
C THR A 115 26.38 -3.56 1.35
N VAL A 116 25.10 -3.31 1.04
CA VAL A 116 24.42 -2.06 1.33
C VAL A 116 23.65 -2.28 2.62
N ALA A 117 24.22 -1.77 3.71
CA ALA A 117 23.66 -1.92 5.05
C ALA A 117 22.17 -1.52 5.06
N SER A 118 21.33 -2.44 5.53
CA SER A 118 20.01 -2.09 6.01
C SER A 118 20.15 -1.37 7.34
N ASP A 119 19.32 -0.37 7.61
CA ASP A 119 19.28 0.31 8.91
C ASP A 119 19.28 -0.71 10.06
N SER A 120 20.30 -0.65 10.92
CA SER A 120 20.37 -1.43 12.16
C SER A 120 19.55 -0.74 13.26
N ILE A 121 19.31 -1.45 14.37
CA ILE A 121 18.70 -0.84 15.57
C ILE A 121 19.52 0.37 16.04
N ASP A 122 20.84 0.34 15.87
CA ASP A 122 21.74 1.44 16.22
C ASP A 122 21.54 2.67 15.31
N ASP A 123 21.25 2.46 14.01
CA ASP A 123 20.90 3.54 13.08
C ASP A 123 19.59 4.24 13.49
N TYR A 124 18.71 3.58 14.26
CA TYR A 124 17.52 4.22 14.84
C TYR A 124 17.79 4.95 16.16
N HIS A 125 18.81 4.52 16.93
CA HIS A 125 19.22 5.22 18.15
C HIS A 125 19.97 6.52 17.84
N ILE A 126 20.75 6.53 16.76
CA ILE A 126 21.37 7.73 16.22
C ILE A 126 20.33 8.34 15.27
N GLY A 127 19.53 9.32 15.71
CA GLY A 127 18.38 9.83 14.92
C GLY A 127 18.70 10.39 13.50
N PHE A 128 19.97 10.46 13.10
CA PHE A 128 20.43 10.79 11.75
C PHE A 128 20.88 9.57 10.92
N GLY A 129 20.85 8.37 11.50
CA GLY A 129 21.39 7.13 10.92
C GLY A 129 22.76 7.36 10.29
N ARG A 130 22.92 6.85 9.08
CA ARG A 130 24.15 7.00 8.27
C ARG A 130 24.12 8.22 7.35
N LEU A 131 23.15 9.14 7.51
CA LEU A 131 23.22 10.45 6.84
C LEU A 131 24.42 11.25 7.37
N PHE A 132 24.79 11.02 8.62
CA PHE A 132 26.07 11.45 9.17
C PHE A 132 27.04 10.26 9.11
N PRO A 133 28.10 10.32 8.28
CA PRO A 133 29.06 9.23 8.19
C PRO A 133 29.72 9.00 9.56
N SER A 134 29.76 7.75 10.02
CA SER A 134 30.68 7.36 11.08
C SER A 134 32.11 7.32 10.53
N ASP A 135 33.12 7.37 11.41
CA ASP A 135 34.53 7.20 11.04
C ASP A 135 34.87 5.76 10.55
N GLU A 136 33.87 4.89 10.40
CA GLU A 136 34.02 3.53 9.88
C GLU A 136 34.16 3.52 8.36
N ILE A 137 34.92 2.54 7.84
CA ILE A 137 35.11 2.34 6.40
C ILE A 137 33.76 1.99 5.76
N THR A 138 33.17 2.96 5.06
CA THR A 138 31.95 2.77 4.28
C THR A 138 32.27 2.23 2.88
N VAL A 139 31.38 1.41 2.34
CA VAL A 139 31.47 0.94 0.95
C VAL A 139 31.41 2.16 0.02
N ALA A 140 32.37 2.30 -0.89
CA ALA A 140 32.40 3.43 -1.81
C ALA A 140 31.10 3.51 -2.64
N LEU A 141 30.53 4.70 -2.79
CA LEU A 141 29.29 4.95 -3.55
C LEU A 141 29.37 4.49 -5.01
N SER A 142 30.58 4.40 -5.57
CA SER A 142 30.86 3.91 -6.92
C SER A 142 30.88 2.38 -7.03
N SER A 143 30.86 1.65 -5.91
CA SER A 143 30.97 0.20 -5.90
C SER A 143 29.71 -0.43 -6.52
N PRO A 144 29.86 -1.19 -7.61
CA PRO A 144 28.71 -1.81 -8.26
C PRO A 144 28.05 -2.82 -7.33
N THR A 145 26.75 -2.67 -7.10
CA THR A 145 25.94 -3.61 -6.32
C THR A 145 24.76 -4.07 -7.16
N THR A 146 24.59 -5.38 -7.26
CA THR A 146 23.48 -6.01 -8.00
C THR A 146 22.37 -6.41 -7.05
N PHE A 147 21.17 -5.91 -7.32
CA PHE A 147 19.95 -6.29 -6.62
C PHE A 147 19.07 -7.14 -7.54
N ARG A 148 18.56 -8.25 -7.03
CA ARG A 148 17.71 -9.18 -7.78
C ARG A 148 16.40 -9.41 -7.07
N PHE A 149 15.30 -9.20 -7.77
CA PHE A 149 13.98 -9.67 -7.35
C PHE A 149 13.64 -10.91 -8.16
N SER A 150 13.28 -11.98 -7.46
CA SER A 150 12.92 -13.28 -8.01
C SER A 150 11.60 -13.74 -7.40
N PRO A 151 10.96 -14.78 -7.95
CA PRO A 151 9.81 -15.40 -7.29
C PRO A 151 10.08 -15.84 -5.84
N SER A 152 11.33 -16.15 -5.48
CA SER A 152 11.75 -16.53 -4.13
C SER A 152 12.12 -15.35 -3.22
N SER A 153 12.11 -14.11 -3.72
CA SER A 153 12.27 -12.91 -2.89
C SER A 153 11.16 -12.83 -1.85
N LYS A 154 11.47 -12.30 -0.66
CA LYS A 154 10.65 -12.44 0.55
C LYS A 154 10.11 -11.11 1.05
N TYR A 155 8.91 -11.12 1.63
CA TYR A 155 8.36 -10.02 2.41
C TYR A 155 8.84 -10.15 3.85
N LYS A 156 10.10 -9.78 4.14
CA LYS A 156 10.77 -10.09 5.42
C LYS A 156 10.09 -9.47 6.64
N SER A 157 9.32 -8.39 6.48
CA SER A 157 8.53 -7.74 7.53
C SER A 157 7.25 -8.53 7.89
N LEU A 158 6.92 -9.59 7.16
CA LEU A 158 5.76 -10.45 7.41
C LEU A 158 6.23 -11.85 7.85
N GLN A 159 5.88 -12.24 9.08
CA GLN A 159 6.26 -13.51 9.69
C GLN A 159 5.05 -14.34 10.08
N ALA A 160 5.15 -15.66 9.97
CA ALA A 160 4.12 -16.58 10.45
C ALA A 160 4.00 -16.50 11.97
N GLY A 161 2.78 -16.43 12.49
CA GLY A 161 2.53 -16.28 13.93
C GLY A 161 2.94 -14.93 14.51
N GLY A 162 3.27 -13.93 13.67
CA GLY A 162 3.59 -12.58 14.13
C GLY A 162 2.38 -11.88 14.76
N HIS A 163 2.63 -11.06 15.79
CA HIS A 163 1.58 -10.34 16.52
C HIS A 163 0.69 -9.46 15.63
N GLN A 164 1.23 -8.89 14.55
CA GLN A 164 0.47 -8.08 13.60
C GLN A 164 -0.67 -8.88 12.95
N ALA A 165 -0.42 -10.14 12.56
CA ALA A 165 -1.46 -10.97 11.94
C ALA A 165 -2.60 -11.27 12.93
N SER A 166 -2.27 -11.54 14.20
CA SER A 166 -3.27 -11.73 15.25
C SER A 166 -4.05 -10.45 15.55
N ALA A 167 -3.38 -9.29 15.59
CA ALA A 167 -4.02 -7.99 15.81
C ALA A 167 -5.00 -7.65 14.67
N ILE A 168 -4.60 -7.91 13.41
CA ILE A 168 -5.47 -7.74 12.25
C ILE A 168 -6.69 -8.66 12.34
N ALA A 169 -6.49 -9.96 12.61
CA ALA A 169 -7.60 -10.91 12.70
C ALA A 169 -8.60 -10.53 13.80
N GLU A 170 -8.11 -10.11 14.96
CA GLU A 170 -8.94 -9.64 16.06
C GLU A 170 -9.68 -8.34 15.72
N PHE A 171 -9.02 -7.41 15.03
CA PHE A 171 -9.65 -6.19 14.55
C PHE A 171 -10.75 -6.47 13.53
N GLU A 172 -10.50 -7.30 12.52
CA GLU A 172 -11.50 -7.67 11.52
C GLU A 172 -12.71 -8.32 12.20
N ARG A 173 -12.48 -9.23 13.16
CA ARG A 173 -13.53 -9.91 13.92
C ARG A 173 -14.38 -8.94 14.77
N THR A 174 -13.74 -7.99 15.46
CA THR A 174 -14.42 -7.10 16.41
C THR A 174 -15.07 -5.89 15.76
N ARG A 175 -14.47 -5.35 14.68
CA ARG A 175 -14.93 -4.13 13.99
C ARG A 175 -15.67 -4.42 12.69
N ASN A 176 -15.59 -5.65 12.18
CA ASN A 176 -16.16 -6.07 10.91
C ASN A 176 -15.71 -5.18 9.74
N ILE A 177 -14.47 -4.71 9.77
CA ILE A 177 -13.83 -3.93 8.71
C ILE A 177 -12.70 -4.79 8.12
N PRO A 178 -12.74 -5.16 6.84
CA PRO A 178 -11.70 -5.97 6.23
C PRO A 178 -10.40 -5.17 6.07
N VAL A 179 -9.28 -5.84 6.32
CA VAL A 179 -7.92 -5.37 6.15
C VAL A 179 -7.27 -6.13 5.00
N HIS A 180 -6.52 -5.42 4.17
CA HIS A 180 -5.79 -6.00 3.05
C HIS A 180 -4.31 -5.69 3.19
N TYR A 181 -3.45 -6.61 2.77
CA TYR A 181 -2.04 -6.31 2.58
C TYR A 181 -1.81 -5.56 1.27
N LEU A 182 -1.03 -4.49 1.32
CA LEU A 182 -0.53 -3.73 0.18
C LEU A 182 0.93 -4.10 -0.05
N PHE A 183 1.18 -5.02 -0.98
CA PHE A 183 2.51 -5.49 -1.34
C PHE A 183 3.16 -4.58 -2.37
N TYR A 184 4.26 -3.93 -2.00
CA TYR A 184 5.11 -3.18 -2.90
C TYR A 184 6.15 -4.09 -3.55
N ASN A 185 6.11 -4.17 -4.88
CA ASN A 185 7.04 -4.96 -5.70
C ASN A 185 7.61 -4.10 -6.83
N PRO A 186 8.78 -4.47 -7.42
CA PRO A 186 9.18 -3.90 -8.70
C PRO A 186 8.11 -4.16 -9.77
N TRP A 187 8.13 -3.41 -10.86
CA TRP A 187 7.11 -3.51 -11.94
C TRP A 187 6.92 -4.93 -12.48
N ALA A 188 8.02 -5.68 -12.55
CA ALA A 188 8.04 -7.08 -12.93
C ALA A 188 8.88 -7.90 -11.95
N VAL A 189 8.53 -9.16 -11.78
CA VAL A 189 9.34 -10.19 -11.12
C VAL A 189 9.39 -11.40 -12.06
N PRO A 190 10.59 -11.90 -12.44
CA PRO A 190 11.92 -11.47 -11.98
C PRO A 190 12.34 -10.08 -12.51
N PHE A 191 13.23 -9.41 -11.78
CA PHE A 191 13.84 -8.12 -12.13
C PHE A 191 15.24 -8.00 -11.52
N GLU A 192 16.18 -7.43 -12.25
CA GLU A 192 17.57 -7.23 -11.81
C GLU A 192 18.02 -5.81 -12.16
N VAL A 193 18.77 -5.18 -11.25
CA VAL A 193 19.33 -3.86 -11.44
C VAL A 193 20.69 -3.75 -10.75
N GLN A 194 21.59 -2.99 -11.36
CA GLN A 194 22.89 -2.66 -10.80
C GLN A 194 22.94 -1.18 -10.43
N THR A 195 23.45 -0.86 -9.24
CA THR A 195 23.68 0.51 -8.75
C THR A 195 25.19 0.75 -8.59
N PRO A 196 25.70 1.98 -8.82
CA PRO A 196 24.97 3.17 -9.28
C PRO A 196 24.48 3.04 -10.73
N MET A 197 23.34 3.65 -11.04
CA MET A 197 22.70 3.57 -12.36
C MET A 197 23.12 4.72 -13.27
N ALA A 198 23.47 4.43 -14.53
CA ALA A 198 23.76 5.47 -15.53
C ALA A 198 22.50 6.12 -16.12
N SER A 199 21.33 5.47 -16.04
CA SER A 199 20.08 5.99 -16.60
C SER A 199 18.87 5.58 -15.78
N LYS A 200 17.76 6.30 -15.95
CA LYS A 200 16.49 5.99 -15.26
C LYS A 200 15.92 4.66 -15.77
N PRO A 201 15.49 3.74 -14.88
CA PRO A 201 14.89 2.49 -15.30
C PRO A 201 13.59 2.73 -16.07
N LYS A 202 13.43 2.02 -17.19
CA LYS A 202 12.20 2.03 -17.99
C LYS A 202 11.30 0.88 -17.55
N LEU A 203 10.02 1.17 -17.35
CA LEU A 203 9.01 0.14 -17.12
C LEU A 203 8.54 -0.40 -18.47
N ILE A 204 8.73 -1.69 -18.70
CA ILE A 204 8.39 -2.35 -19.98
C ILE A 204 7.12 -3.18 -19.80
N GLY A 205 6.24 -3.15 -20.81
CA GLY A 205 5.03 -3.96 -20.84
C GLY A 205 4.01 -3.62 -19.73
N ALA A 206 3.11 -4.57 -19.46
CA ALA A 206 2.01 -4.38 -18.50
C ALA A 206 2.42 -4.57 -17.03
N GLY A 207 3.60 -5.16 -16.77
CA GLY A 207 4.06 -5.55 -15.44
C GLY A 207 3.28 -6.74 -14.88
N ASN A 208 3.95 -7.68 -14.20
CA ASN A 208 3.30 -8.81 -13.53
C ASN A 208 3.28 -8.66 -11.99
N ALA A 209 4.07 -7.73 -11.44
CA ALA A 209 4.26 -7.53 -10.00
C ALA A 209 3.75 -6.14 -9.58
N GLY A 210 4.55 -5.07 -9.56
CA GLY A 210 4.10 -3.74 -9.12
C GLY A 210 3.39 -3.75 -7.74
N THR A 211 2.53 -2.77 -7.49
CA THR A 211 1.75 -2.72 -6.26
C THR A 211 0.56 -3.67 -6.32
N ARG A 212 0.46 -4.56 -5.32
CA ARG A 212 -0.52 -5.66 -5.27
C ARG A 212 -1.30 -5.67 -3.96
N VAL A 213 -2.58 -5.98 -4.03
CA VAL A 213 -3.48 -6.04 -2.87
C VAL A 213 -3.99 -7.46 -2.68
N VAL A 214 -3.92 -7.96 -1.45
CA VAL A 214 -4.40 -9.30 -1.07
C VAL A 214 -5.13 -9.21 0.28
N PRO A 215 -6.32 -9.80 0.45
CA PRO A 215 -7.00 -9.85 1.75
C PRO A 215 -6.13 -10.47 2.85
N ALA A 216 -6.12 -9.87 4.05
CA ALA A 216 -5.32 -10.34 5.16
C ALA A 216 -5.69 -11.76 5.58
N ALA A 217 -6.98 -12.12 5.54
CA ALA A 217 -7.46 -13.46 5.83
C ALA A 217 -6.84 -14.55 4.93
N LEU A 218 -6.65 -14.27 3.63
CA LEU A 218 -6.05 -15.23 2.69
C LEU A 218 -4.54 -15.38 2.92
N VAL A 219 -3.87 -14.29 3.27
CA VAL A 219 -2.47 -14.34 3.71
C VAL A 219 -2.36 -15.14 5.00
N ALA A 220 -3.21 -14.88 6.00
CA ALA A 220 -3.21 -15.62 7.27
C ALA A 220 -3.41 -17.13 7.03
N GLN A 221 -4.36 -17.51 6.17
CA GLN A 221 -4.60 -18.91 5.81
C GLN A 221 -3.36 -19.57 5.19
N LYS A 222 -2.64 -18.86 4.29
CA LYS A 222 -1.40 -19.35 3.68
C LYS A 222 -0.28 -19.61 4.70
N MET A 223 -0.32 -18.89 5.82
CA MET A 223 0.70 -18.95 6.88
C MET A 223 0.40 -20.00 7.95
N VAL A 224 -0.79 -20.61 7.97
CA VAL A 224 -1.17 -21.65 8.94
C VAL A 224 -0.22 -22.86 8.84
N GLY A 225 0.28 -23.31 10.00
CA GLY A 225 1.17 -24.46 10.11
C GLY A 225 2.62 -24.22 9.64
N LYS A 226 2.97 -22.98 9.26
CA LYS A 226 4.35 -22.61 8.93
C LYS A 226 5.16 -22.32 10.20
N SER A 227 6.48 -22.53 10.12
CA SER A 227 7.42 -22.16 11.19
C SER A 227 7.31 -20.67 11.53
N PRO A 228 7.48 -20.24 12.80
CA PRO A 228 7.53 -18.82 13.17
C PRO A 228 8.56 -17.99 12.39
N THR A 229 9.63 -18.61 11.91
CA THR A 229 10.66 -17.97 11.07
C THR A 229 10.30 -17.89 9.58
N PHE A 230 9.15 -18.45 9.19
CA PHE A 230 8.70 -18.43 7.81
C PHE A 230 8.22 -17.02 7.43
N THR A 231 8.80 -16.51 6.34
CA THR A 231 8.38 -15.28 5.68
C THR A 231 7.92 -15.62 4.27
N PRO A 232 6.75 -15.15 3.81
CA PRO A 232 6.24 -15.53 2.51
C PRO A 232 7.10 -14.91 1.39
N SER A 233 7.24 -15.65 0.30
CA SER A 233 7.86 -15.18 -0.93
C SER A 233 6.85 -14.49 -1.86
N PHE A 234 7.34 -13.83 -2.91
CA PHE A 234 6.48 -13.33 -4.00
C PHE A 234 5.65 -14.47 -4.60
N GLN A 235 6.25 -15.64 -4.81
CA GLN A 235 5.56 -16.83 -5.32
C GLN A 235 4.47 -17.34 -4.36
N ASP A 236 4.70 -17.27 -3.05
CA ASP A 236 3.70 -17.71 -2.06
C ASP A 236 2.40 -16.90 -2.10
N MET A 237 2.47 -15.65 -2.54
CA MET A 237 1.31 -14.76 -2.67
C MET A 237 0.54 -14.96 -3.99
N GLN A 238 1.13 -15.66 -4.96
CA GLN A 238 0.49 -15.87 -6.25
C GLN A 238 -0.74 -16.79 -6.12
N GLY A 239 -1.82 -16.40 -6.78
CA GLY A 239 -3.09 -17.12 -6.78
C GLY A 239 -3.89 -16.99 -5.50
N LEU A 240 -3.39 -16.29 -4.46
CA LEU A 240 -4.18 -16.03 -3.25
C LEU A 240 -5.36 -15.12 -3.56
N ALA A 241 -5.11 -14.03 -4.29
CA ALA A 241 -6.15 -13.11 -4.73
C ALA A 241 -6.00 -12.84 -6.23
N GLY A 242 -7.12 -12.81 -6.95
CA GLY A 242 -7.14 -12.50 -8.38
C GLY A 242 -6.70 -13.65 -9.29
N ARG A 243 -6.81 -13.42 -10.61
CA ARG A 243 -6.42 -14.35 -11.68
C ARG A 243 -5.80 -13.55 -12.83
N ASN A 244 -5.16 -14.23 -13.79
CA ASN A 244 -4.58 -13.62 -14.99
C ASN A 244 -3.58 -12.51 -14.64
N ARG A 245 -3.81 -11.28 -15.12
CA ARG A 245 -2.97 -10.10 -14.77
C ARG A 245 -2.91 -9.77 -13.28
N HIS A 246 -3.85 -10.31 -12.50
CA HIS A 246 -3.94 -10.19 -11.04
C HIS A 246 -3.39 -11.44 -10.32
N MET A 247 -2.58 -12.28 -10.99
CA MET A 247 -2.07 -13.52 -10.39
C MET A 247 -1.27 -13.27 -9.12
N ALA A 248 -0.50 -12.18 -9.04
CA ALA A 248 0.28 -11.83 -7.85
C ALA A 248 -0.53 -11.04 -6.79
N GLY A 249 -1.87 -11.05 -6.88
CA GLY A 249 -2.77 -10.15 -6.16
C GLY A 249 -3.44 -9.14 -7.09
N TRP A 250 -4.45 -8.46 -6.58
CA TRP A 250 -5.12 -7.39 -7.35
C TRP A 250 -4.17 -6.24 -7.58
N CYS A 251 -4.17 -5.67 -8.79
CA CYS A 251 -3.46 -4.42 -9.02
C CYS A 251 -4.12 -3.32 -8.18
N LEU A 252 -3.34 -2.39 -7.62
CA LEU A 252 -3.89 -1.34 -6.76
C LEU A 252 -5.04 -0.55 -7.41
N ASP A 253 -4.89 -0.22 -8.70
CA ASP A 253 -5.92 0.45 -9.49
C ASP A 253 -7.21 -0.37 -9.64
N TYR A 254 -7.08 -1.67 -9.85
CA TYR A 254 -8.22 -2.60 -9.91
C TYR A 254 -8.89 -2.75 -8.54
N PHE A 255 -8.11 -2.91 -7.47
CA PHE A 255 -8.66 -3.01 -6.12
C PHE A 255 -9.50 -1.77 -5.78
N VAL A 256 -8.96 -0.56 -5.98
CA VAL A 256 -9.70 0.66 -5.65
C VAL A 256 -10.90 0.87 -6.58
N ALA A 257 -10.69 0.87 -7.90
CA ALA A 257 -11.72 1.25 -8.85
C ALA A 257 -12.79 0.17 -9.07
N ASP A 258 -12.40 -1.10 -9.12
CA ASP A 258 -13.31 -2.20 -9.48
C ASP A 258 -13.85 -2.96 -8.26
N LEU A 259 -13.08 -3.06 -7.17
CA LEU A 259 -13.50 -3.81 -5.98
C LEU A 259 -14.07 -2.90 -4.89
N VAL A 260 -13.39 -1.80 -4.54
CA VAL A 260 -13.87 -0.89 -3.50
C VAL A 260 -15.07 -0.08 -4.00
N LEU A 261 -14.94 0.65 -5.11
CA LEU A 261 -16.07 1.41 -5.68
C LEU A 261 -17.20 0.48 -6.17
N GLY A 262 -16.83 -0.67 -6.74
CA GLY A 262 -17.78 -1.70 -7.21
C GLY A 262 -18.47 -2.52 -6.10
N CYS A 263 -18.31 -2.13 -4.83
CA CYS A 263 -18.96 -2.77 -3.69
C CYS A 263 -18.61 -4.25 -3.42
N LYS A 264 -17.45 -4.72 -3.89
CA LYS A 264 -16.95 -6.09 -3.64
C LYS A 264 -16.01 -6.18 -2.44
N GLU A 265 -15.28 -5.12 -2.14
CA GLU A 265 -14.30 -5.06 -1.04
C GLU A 265 -14.47 -3.80 -0.20
N GLY A 266 -14.11 -3.85 1.09
CA GLY A 266 -14.29 -2.74 2.05
C GLY A 266 -15.68 -2.70 2.69
N LYS A 267 -15.83 -1.92 3.78
CA LYS A 267 -17.06 -1.82 4.58
C LYS A 267 -17.82 -0.52 4.30
N ILE A 268 -19.13 -0.60 4.06
CA ILE A 268 -20.02 0.57 4.05
C ILE A 268 -20.16 1.05 5.49
N ILE A 269 -19.94 2.35 5.71
CA ILE A 269 -20.02 2.97 7.02
C ILE A 269 -21.41 3.57 7.22
N ASP A 270 -22.05 3.21 8.32
CA ASP A 270 -23.31 3.78 8.79
C ASP A 270 -23.11 4.63 10.06
N THR A 271 -24.21 4.96 10.74
CA THR A 271 -24.19 5.77 11.95
C THR A 271 -23.60 5.04 13.15
N GLU A 272 -23.75 3.71 13.22
CA GLU A 272 -23.23 2.90 14.33
C GLU A 272 -21.70 2.80 14.28
N ASP A 273 -21.14 2.88 13.08
CA ASP A 273 -19.69 2.88 12.85
C ASP A 273 -18.98 4.19 13.21
N GLN A 274 -19.69 5.27 13.56
CA GLN A 274 -19.06 6.59 13.76
C GLN A 274 -17.97 6.60 14.83
N ASN A 275 -18.16 5.89 15.94
CA ASN A 275 -17.15 5.81 16.99
C ASN A 275 -15.90 5.06 16.51
N THR A 276 -16.08 3.98 15.74
CA THR A 276 -14.96 3.25 15.11
C THR A 276 -14.22 4.14 14.13
N MET A 277 -14.93 4.89 13.28
CA MET A 277 -14.32 5.79 12.30
C MET A 277 -13.58 6.95 12.96
N ARG A 278 -14.12 7.49 14.07
CA ARG A 278 -13.45 8.52 14.85
C ARG A 278 -12.15 7.99 15.44
N SER A 279 -12.16 6.79 16.02
CA SER A 279 -10.96 6.17 16.58
C SER A 279 -9.92 5.82 15.51
N LEU A 280 -10.37 5.41 14.33
CA LEU A 280 -9.47 5.10 13.21
C LEU A 280 -8.84 6.34 12.58
N PHE A 281 -9.63 7.38 12.28
CA PHE A 281 -9.21 8.48 11.40
C PHE A 281 -9.10 9.85 12.07
N SER A 282 -9.66 10.02 13.27
CA SER A 282 -9.72 11.32 13.96
C SER A 282 -8.89 11.37 15.24
N GLU A 283 -8.53 10.21 15.81
CA GLU A 283 -7.64 10.15 16.96
C GLU A 283 -6.18 10.19 16.50
N ARG A 284 -5.38 11.06 17.14
CA ARG A 284 -3.94 11.21 16.86
C ARG A 284 -3.11 9.98 17.26
N SER A 285 -3.73 9.02 17.95
CA SER A 285 -3.22 7.71 18.33
C SER A 285 -3.89 6.56 17.55
N GLY A 286 -4.60 6.88 16.46
CA GLY A 286 -5.28 5.90 15.63
C GLY A 286 -4.31 4.87 15.04
N PRO A 287 -4.78 3.65 14.72
CA PRO A 287 -3.95 2.55 14.26
C PRO A 287 -3.59 2.65 12.77
N ILE A 288 -3.54 3.87 12.21
CA ILE A 288 -3.18 4.16 10.81
C ILE A 288 -2.19 5.32 10.72
N SER A 289 -1.19 5.18 9.85
CA SER A 289 -0.16 6.20 9.59
C SER A 289 -0.56 7.22 8.52
N ALA A 290 -1.43 6.85 7.58
CA ALA A 290 -1.90 7.72 6.51
C ALA A 290 -3.35 7.44 6.12
N ALA A 291 -3.97 8.41 5.44
CA ALA A 291 -5.32 8.29 4.90
C ALA A 291 -5.42 8.85 3.48
N ILE A 292 -6.25 8.19 2.66
CA ILE A 292 -6.63 8.61 1.31
C ILE A 292 -8.15 8.76 1.33
N ALA A 293 -8.68 9.88 0.86
CA ALA A 293 -10.11 10.12 0.75
C ALA A 293 -10.50 10.42 -0.71
N ILE A 294 -11.35 9.57 -1.28
CA ILE A 294 -11.94 9.77 -2.61
C ILE A 294 -13.33 10.37 -2.42
N GLY A 295 -13.46 11.67 -2.69
CA GLY A 295 -14.74 12.36 -2.78
C GLY A 295 -15.28 12.29 -4.20
N ILE A 296 -16.49 11.79 -4.36
CA ILE A 296 -17.20 11.69 -5.64
C ILE A 296 -18.49 12.48 -5.51
N GLU A 297 -18.71 13.46 -6.38
CA GLU A 297 -19.87 14.33 -6.33
C GLU A 297 -20.59 14.34 -7.67
N GLY A 298 -21.89 14.01 -7.64
CA GLY A 298 -22.81 14.13 -8.77
C GLY A 298 -23.87 15.20 -8.49
N ALA A 299 -24.29 15.95 -9.51
CA ALA A 299 -25.50 16.77 -9.40
C ALA A 299 -26.77 15.89 -9.42
N ASN A 300 -27.86 16.39 -8.84
CA ASN A 300 -29.17 15.80 -9.14
C ASN A 300 -29.45 16.02 -10.63
N GLY A 301 -29.75 14.94 -11.35
CA GLY A 301 -30.31 15.01 -12.69
C GLY A 301 -31.72 15.57 -12.68
#